data_AF-A0A350X2S7-F1
#
_entry.id   AF-A0A350X2S7-F1
#
_cell.length_a   1.000
_cell.length_b   1.000
_cell.length_c   1.000
_cell.angle_alpha   90.00
_cell.angle_beta   90.00
_cell.angle_gamma   90.00
#
_symmetry.space_group_name_H-M   'P 1'
#
loop_
_entity.id
_entity.type
_entity.pdbx_description
1 polymer ?
#
loop_
_entity_poly.entity_id
_entity_poly.type
_entity_poly.pdbx_seq_one_letter_code
_entity_poly.pdbx_strand_id
1 'polypeptide(L)'
;MRKVLNIVLVVLCINWVIIGVYGIGQLDETFLENMFEPFKQKTQDGEEGNQDADKYSTSLDAGGSKNDEKSELVSGSDVDDATKKEQTESILDEMDEVCDMIDVDCQFKVMTLQERYGEKLSETVKLDSKVITYDELRYVQVPHIGYDGMVHLGEIIVNVAVVDDVVGIFKDLFLAKYPIEKMHTIDYYQGSDDDSMADNNSSGFNFREMASGGKLSLHSYGLAIDLNPIMNPYIKDEVVLPASGVSYV
;
A
#
# COMPACT_ATOMS: atom_id res chain seq x y z
N MET A 1 -20.16 18.12 24.27
CA MET A 1 -20.51 16.82 23.67
C MET A 1 -19.39 16.44 22.72
N ARG A 2 -18.40 15.67 23.17
CA ARG A 2 -17.24 15.25 22.37
C ARG A 2 -17.49 13.80 21.91
N LYS A 3 -17.72 13.61 20.61
CA LYS A 3 -17.84 12.31 19.96
C LYS A 3 -16.77 12.23 18.87
N VAL A 4 -15.60 11.69 19.20
CA VAL A 4 -14.67 11.01 18.28
C VAL A 4 -13.59 10.38 19.15
N LEU A 5 -13.80 9.12 19.52
CA LEU A 5 -12.82 8.27 20.17
C LEU A 5 -13.16 6.85 19.73
N ASN A 6 -12.61 6.45 18.58
CA ASN A 6 -12.41 5.07 18.11
C ASN A 6 -11.74 5.08 16.72
N ILE A 7 -10.67 5.87 16.57
CA ILE A 7 -9.68 5.79 15.48
C ILE A 7 -8.48 4.88 15.91
N VAL A 8 -8.62 4.25 17.08
CA VAL A 8 -7.48 3.85 17.93
C VAL A 8 -6.79 2.55 17.52
N LEU A 9 -7.33 1.71 16.63
CA LEU A 9 -6.66 0.42 16.35
C LEU A 9 -5.64 0.44 15.21
N VAL A 10 -5.80 1.32 14.20
CA VAL A 10 -4.81 1.46 13.11
C VAL A 10 -3.88 2.66 13.36
N VAL A 11 -4.38 3.72 14.00
CA VAL A 11 -3.56 4.90 14.29
C VAL A 11 -2.60 4.70 15.47
N LEU A 12 -2.82 3.76 16.40
CA LEU A 12 -1.85 3.56 17.48
C LEU A 12 -0.54 2.89 17.00
N CYS A 13 -0.60 1.98 16.03
CA CYS A 13 0.61 1.40 15.45
C CYS A 13 1.32 2.42 14.53
N ILE A 14 0.56 3.20 13.77
CA ILE A 14 1.12 4.16 12.80
C ILE A 14 1.56 5.48 13.46
N ASN A 15 0.93 5.97 14.54
CA ASN A 15 1.45 7.16 15.25
C ASN A 15 2.77 6.88 15.97
N TRP A 16 3.06 5.63 16.37
CA TRP A 16 4.42 5.30 16.84
C TRP A 16 5.44 5.33 15.68
N VAL A 17 5.03 4.93 14.48
CA VAL A 17 5.83 5.06 13.25
C VAL A 17 6.04 6.54 12.87
N ILE A 18 5.01 7.39 12.91
CA ILE A 18 5.08 8.80 12.49
C ILE A 18 5.73 9.72 13.55
N ILE A 19 5.52 9.48 14.86
CA ILE A 19 6.21 10.25 15.91
C ILE A 19 7.73 9.99 15.89
N GLY A 20 8.16 8.79 15.48
CA GLY A 20 9.58 8.49 15.23
C GLY A 20 10.18 9.24 14.02
N VAL A 21 9.36 9.60 13.03
CA VAL A 21 9.81 10.29 11.81
C VAL A 21 9.93 11.81 11.99
N TYR A 22 9.13 12.43 12.87
CA TYR A 22 9.10 13.90 13.03
C TYR A 22 9.55 14.44 14.40
N GLY A 23 10.06 13.60 15.31
CA GLY A 23 10.50 14.10 16.61
C GLY A 23 11.44 13.17 17.36
N ILE A 24 12.71 13.61 17.44
CA ILE A 24 13.80 13.15 18.30
C ILE A 24 14.45 11.81 17.90
N GLY A 25 15.61 11.91 17.25
CA GLY A 25 16.61 10.84 17.21
C GLY A 25 16.53 9.96 15.97
N GLN A 26 17.64 9.96 15.24
CA GLN A 26 18.01 9.02 14.17
C GLN A 26 17.37 7.64 14.39
N LEU A 27 16.49 7.22 13.47
CA LEU A 27 16.05 5.83 13.40
C LEU A 27 17.32 4.98 13.26
N ASP A 28 17.57 4.14 14.25
CA ASP A 28 18.65 3.16 14.18
C ASP A 28 18.33 2.20 13.02
N GLU A 29 19.28 1.99 12.11
CA GLU A 29 19.19 1.04 10.99
C GLU A 29 18.68 -0.33 11.45
N THR A 30 18.96 -0.71 12.71
CA THR A 30 18.47 -1.96 13.30
C THR A 30 16.95 -2.03 13.49
N PHE A 31 16.25 -0.91 13.68
CA PHE A 31 14.79 -0.91 13.83
C PHE A 31 14.11 -1.20 12.48
N LEU A 32 14.58 -0.54 11.42
CA LEU A 32 14.12 -0.83 10.06
C LEU A 32 14.49 -2.26 9.67
N GLU A 33 15.72 -2.68 9.93
CA GLU A 33 16.16 -4.03 9.59
C GLU A 33 15.31 -5.10 10.29
N ASN A 34 15.02 -4.96 11.59
CA ASN A 34 14.13 -5.87 12.33
C ASN A 34 12.66 -5.79 11.88
N MET A 35 12.20 -4.62 11.44
CA MET A 35 10.87 -4.46 10.84
C MET A 35 10.78 -5.19 9.49
N PHE A 36 11.89 -5.24 8.73
CA PHE A 36 11.97 -5.90 7.43
C PHE A 36 12.41 -7.38 7.47
N GLU A 37 13.01 -7.86 8.57
CA GLU A 37 13.46 -9.25 8.73
C GLU A 37 12.39 -10.31 8.39
N PRO A 38 11.12 -10.19 8.83
CA PRO A 38 10.08 -11.15 8.49
C PRO A 38 9.80 -11.26 6.98
N PHE A 39 10.18 -10.25 6.20
CA PHE A 39 9.94 -10.20 4.75
C PHE A 39 11.10 -10.78 3.94
N LYS A 40 12.32 -10.87 4.51
CA LYS A 40 13.49 -11.44 3.82
C LYS A 40 13.37 -12.95 3.57
N GLN A 41 12.60 -13.67 4.39
CA GLN A 41 12.52 -15.14 4.34
C GLN A 41 11.68 -15.71 3.18
N LYS A 42 10.78 -14.93 2.56
CA LYS A 42 9.82 -15.46 1.56
C LYS A 42 10.37 -15.48 0.11
N THR A 43 11.60 -15.05 -0.14
CA THR A 43 12.21 -15.07 -1.49
C THR A 43 12.72 -16.45 -1.93
N GLN A 44 12.72 -17.46 -1.05
CA GLN A 44 13.29 -18.79 -1.36
C GLN A 44 12.30 -19.92 -1.55
N ASP A 45 11.03 -19.77 -1.16
CA ASP A 45 10.02 -20.85 -1.23
C ASP A 45 8.74 -20.35 -1.93
N GLY A 46 8.68 -20.43 -3.27
CA GLY A 46 7.49 -19.99 -4.00
C GLY A 46 7.53 -20.01 -5.53
N GLU A 47 8.28 -20.90 -6.18
CA GLU A 47 7.99 -21.27 -7.58
C GLU A 47 6.98 -22.43 -7.60
N GLU A 48 5.69 -22.13 -7.56
CA GLU A 48 4.67 -23.01 -8.15
C GLU A 48 3.52 -22.14 -8.66
N GLY A 49 3.27 -22.25 -9.96
CA GLY A 49 2.72 -21.17 -10.77
C GLY A 49 1.22 -20.94 -10.68
N ASN A 50 0.83 -19.76 -11.17
CA ASN A 50 -0.46 -19.62 -11.83
C ASN A 50 -0.34 -18.67 -13.03
N GLN A 51 -0.51 -19.25 -14.22
CA GLN A 51 -0.66 -18.55 -15.48
C GLN A 51 -2.07 -18.01 -15.52
N ASP A 52 -2.27 -16.71 -15.31
CA ASP A 52 -3.42 -15.94 -15.80
C ASP A 52 -3.23 -14.45 -15.45
N ALA A 53 -2.19 -13.85 -16.02
CA ALA A 53 -1.96 -12.40 -15.96
C ALA A 53 -1.67 -11.88 -17.37
N ASP A 54 -2.58 -12.13 -18.31
CA ASP A 54 -2.52 -11.57 -19.66
C ASP A 54 -3.91 -11.23 -20.18
N LYS A 55 -4.48 -10.15 -19.64
CA LYS A 55 -5.56 -9.45 -20.32
C LYS A 55 -5.67 -8.03 -19.78
N TYR A 56 -4.84 -7.12 -20.28
CA TYR A 56 -5.09 -5.69 -20.51
C TYR A 56 -3.71 -5.01 -20.71
N SER A 57 -3.04 -5.33 -21.81
CA SER A 57 -2.00 -4.45 -22.36
C SER A 57 -2.36 -4.14 -23.82
N THR A 58 -2.63 -2.87 -24.09
CA THR A 58 -2.78 -2.34 -25.44
C THR A 58 -1.81 -1.17 -25.60
N SER A 59 -0.74 -1.46 -26.33
CA SER A 59 -0.11 -0.65 -27.37
C SER A 59 -0.07 0.88 -27.20
N LEU A 60 1.15 1.40 -27.04
CA LEU A 60 1.56 2.65 -27.68
C LEU A 60 2.91 2.44 -28.38
N ASP A 61 2.84 2.44 -29.70
CA ASP A 61 3.96 2.60 -30.63
C ASP A 61 4.47 4.05 -30.59
N ALA A 62 5.79 4.23 -30.57
CA ALA A 62 6.45 5.37 -31.21
C ALA A 62 7.86 4.97 -31.65
N GLY A 63 8.08 4.94 -32.96
CA GLY A 63 9.35 4.59 -33.57
C GLY A 63 10.34 5.76 -33.68
N GLY A 64 11.62 5.37 -33.81
CA GLY A 64 12.62 5.95 -34.70
C GLY A 64 13.13 7.36 -34.43
N SER A 65 14.40 7.50 -34.05
CA SER A 65 15.51 7.63 -35.01
C SER A 65 16.79 8.12 -34.32
N LYS A 66 17.91 7.59 -34.80
CA LYS A 66 19.29 7.99 -34.51
C LYS A 66 19.55 9.44 -34.90
N ASN A 67 20.48 10.10 -34.21
CA ASN A 67 21.66 10.70 -34.85
C ASN A 67 22.76 11.03 -33.84
N ASP A 68 23.97 10.67 -34.25
CA ASP A 68 25.27 11.01 -33.71
C ASP A 68 25.52 12.53 -33.78
N GLU A 69 26.13 13.10 -32.74
CA GLU A 69 27.06 14.22 -32.94
C GLU A 69 28.12 14.31 -31.84
N LYS A 70 29.33 14.62 -32.29
CA LYS A 70 30.62 14.57 -31.63
C LYS A 70 31.14 16.00 -31.51
N SER A 71 31.53 16.46 -30.32
CA SER A 71 32.48 17.59 -30.13
C SER A 71 33.12 17.44 -28.75
N GLU A 72 34.39 17.03 -28.69
CA GLU A 72 35.62 17.84 -28.66
C GLU A 72 35.92 18.51 -27.30
N LEU A 73 37.04 18.03 -26.74
CA LEU A 73 37.71 18.44 -25.52
C LEU A 73 38.27 19.86 -25.62
N VAL A 74 38.09 20.67 -24.56
CA VAL A 74 39.05 21.71 -24.16
C VAL A 74 39.29 21.61 -22.66
N SER A 75 40.57 21.62 -22.32
CA SER A 75 41.23 21.39 -21.06
C SER A 75 41.08 22.51 -20.03
N GLY A 76 41.00 22.12 -18.75
CA GLY A 76 41.85 22.70 -17.70
C GLY A 76 41.17 23.61 -16.67
N SER A 77 40.84 23.06 -15.50
CA SER A 77 41.33 23.58 -14.21
C SER A 77 41.09 22.55 -13.12
N ASP A 78 42.17 22.20 -12.43
CA ASP A 78 42.25 21.22 -11.36
C ASP A 78 41.42 21.68 -10.15
N VAL A 79 40.29 21.00 -9.93
CA VAL A 79 39.55 20.97 -8.66
C VAL A 79 39.04 19.55 -8.48
N ASP A 80 39.59 18.87 -7.48
CA ASP A 80 39.34 17.52 -6.97
C ASP A 80 38.20 16.71 -7.62
N ASP A 81 38.60 15.79 -8.50
CA ASP A 81 37.78 14.87 -9.33
C ASP A 81 36.86 13.94 -8.50
N ALA A 82 37.27 13.60 -7.27
CA ALA A 82 36.47 12.78 -6.36
C ALA A 82 35.22 13.51 -5.84
N THR A 83 35.33 14.81 -5.58
CA THR A 83 34.26 15.61 -4.95
C THR A 83 33.13 15.93 -5.91
N LYS A 84 33.43 16.07 -7.21
CA LYS A 84 32.40 16.23 -8.25
C LYS A 84 31.63 14.94 -8.50
N LYS A 85 32.29 13.78 -8.52
CA LYS A 85 31.61 12.52 -8.78
C LYS A 85 30.62 12.17 -7.67
N GLU A 86 31.03 12.36 -6.42
CA GLU A 86 30.21 12.14 -5.23
C GLU A 86 29.01 13.11 -5.16
N GLN A 87 29.21 14.39 -5.51
CA GLN A 87 28.11 15.36 -5.61
C GLN A 87 27.17 15.10 -6.80
N THR A 88 27.67 14.54 -7.90
CA THR A 88 26.84 14.27 -9.07
C THR A 88 26.03 12.98 -8.87
N GLU A 89 26.61 11.95 -8.23
CA GLU A 89 25.88 10.74 -7.83
C GLU A 89 24.82 11.08 -6.78
N SER A 90 25.11 11.92 -5.78
CA SER A 90 24.09 12.33 -4.80
C SER A 90 22.94 13.12 -5.42
N ILE A 91 23.23 14.00 -6.40
CA ILE A 91 22.18 14.76 -7.11
C ILE A 91 21.37 13.83 -8.02
N LEU A 92 21.98 12.83 -8.66
CA LEU A 92 21.27 11.86 -9.48
C LEU A 92 20.37 10.96 -8.63
N ASP A 93 20.84 10.50 -7.47
CA ASP A 93 20.03 9.74 -6.51
C ASP A 93 18.85 10.59 -5.98
N GLU A 94 19.09 11.85 -5.62
CA GLU A 94 18.01 12.79 -5.23
C GLU A 94 17.03 13.06 -6.37
N MET A 95 17.49 13.15 -7.61
CA MET A 95 16.63 13.36 -8.79
C MET A 95 15.81 12.11 -9.13
N ASP A 96 16.37 10.91 -9.00
CA ASP A 96 15.67 9.64 -9.18
C ASP A 96 14.62 9.45 -8.07
N GLU A 97 14.93 9.74 -6.81
CA GLU A 97 13.95 9.72 -5.71
C GLU A 97 12.80 10.73 -5.93
N VAL A 98 13.11 11.93 -6.43
CA VAL A 98 12.09 12.93 -6.74
C VAL A 98 11.24 12.52 -7.94
N CYS A 99 11.82 11.89 -8.96
CA CYS A 99 11.07 11.36 -10.11
C CYS A 99 10.16 10.21 -9.69
N ASP A 100 10.64 9.29 -8.85
CA ASP A 100 9.85 8.21 -8.28
C ASP A 100 8.71 8.76 -7.42
N MET A 101 8.96 9.78 -6.59
CA MET A 101 7.91 10.46 -5.83
C MET A 101 6.83 11.09 -6.73
N ILE A 102 7.23 11.76 -7.80
CA ILE A 102 6.31 12.39 -8.76
C ILE A 102 5.50 11.32 -9.52
N ASP A 103 6.14 10.21 -9.91
CA ASP A 103 5.47 9.10 -10.59
C ASP A 103 4.47 8.39 -9.66
N VAL A 104 4.85 8.14 -8.41
CA VAL A 104 4.00 7.52 -7.40
C VAL A 104 2.76 8.37 -7.12
N ASP A 105 2.91 9.68 -6.98
CA ASP A 105 1.78 10.58 -6.75
C ASP A 105 0.79 10.57 -7.95
N CYS A 106 1.30 10.39 -9.17
CA CYS A 106 0.47 10.22 -10.37
C CYS A 106 -0.24 8.86 -10.43
N GLN A 107 0.23 7.86 -9.67
CA GLN A 107 -0.32 6.51 -9.65
C GLN A 107 -1.41 6.28 -8.59
N PHE A 108 -1.42 7.08 -7.51
CA PHE A 108 -2.55 7.12 -6.58
C PHE A 108 -3.79 7.68 -7.26
N LYS A 109 -4.88 6.90 -7.29
CA LYS A 109 -6.15 7.33 -7.89
C LYS A 109 -7.31 7.12 -6.94
N VAL A 110 -8.03 8.19 -6.64
CA VAL A 110 -9.27 8.15 -5.87
C VAL A 110 -10.45 8.33 -6.82
N MET A 111 -11.38 7.39 -6.80
CA MET A 111 -12.56 7.38 -7.65
C MET A 111 -13.81 7.06 -6.83
N THR A 112 -14.97 7.48 -7.33
CA THR A 112 -16.25 6.96 -6.85
C THR A 112 -16.39 5.48 -7.22
N LEU A 113 -17.19 4.74 -6.46
CA LEU A 113 -17.47 3.34 -6.81
C LEU A 113 -18.25 3.23 -8.13
N GLN A 114 -19.06 4.23 -8.46
CA GLN A 114 -19.80 4.29 -9.73
C GLN A 114 -18.85 4.43 -10.93
N GLU A 115 -17.80 5.26 -10.83
CA GLU A 115 -16.77 5.39 -11.87
C GLU A 115 -16.00 4.08 -12.06
N ARG A 116 -15.68 3.37 -10.96
CA ARG A 116 -14.90 2.12 -11.01
C ARG A 116 -15.70 0.93 -11.54
N TYR A 117 -16.94 0.75 -11.10
CA TYR A 117 -17.72 -0.48 -11.32
C TYR A 117 -18.89 -0.31 -12.30
N GLY A 118 -19.31 0.92 -12.60
CA GLY A 118 -20.39 1.18 -13.55
C GLY A 118 -21.68 0.45 -13.16
N GLU A 119 -22.26 -0.27 -14.11
CA GLU A 119 -23.52 -1.03 -13.92
C GLU A 119 -23.38 -2.20 -12.93
N LYS A 120 -22.15 -2.69 -12.70
CA LYS A 120 -21.88 -3.84 -11.82
C LYS A 120 -21.76 -3.47 -10.34
N LEU A 121 -21.90 -2.18 -10.00
CA LEU A 121 -21.64 -1.69 -8.65
C LEU A 121 -22.39 -2.48 -7.56
N SER A 122 -23.69 -2.69 -7.71
CA SER A 122 -24.49 -3.43 -6.72
C SER A 122 -24.25 -4.95 -6.72
N GLU A 123 -23.68 -5.47 -7.81
CA GLU A 123 -23.29 -6.87 -7.92
C GLU A 123 -21.96 -7.13 -7.21
N THR A 124 -21.03 -6.18 -7.31
CA THR A 124 -19.67 -6.27 -6.76
C THR A 124 -19.58 -5.80 -5.30
N VAL A 125 -20.13 -4.63 -4.97
CA VAL A 125 -20.00 -4.04 -3.62
C VAL A 125 -21.30 -4.24 -2.85
N LYS A 126 -21.32 -5.22 -1.95
CA LYS A 126 -22.49 -5.51 -1.11
C LYS A 126 -22.53 -4.57 0.10
N LEU A 127 -23.70 -3.97 0.36
CA LEU A 127 -23.97 -3.14 1.53
C LEU A 127 -25.48 -3.07 1.84
N ASP A 128 -25.84 -2.61 3.05
CA ASP A 128 -27.18 -2.14 3.36
C ASP A 128 -27.24 -0.62 3.23
N SER A 129 -28.01 -0.13 2.25
CA SER A 129 -28.14 1.30 1.95
C SER A 129 -28.82 2.12 3.05
N LYS A 130 -29.42 1.47 4.06
CA LYS A 130 -29.92 2.14 5.27
C LYS A 130 -28.80 2.48 6.26
N VAL A 131 -27.64 1.83 6.13
CA VAL A 131 -26.51 1.97 7.03
C VAL A 131 -25.42 2.83 6.40
N ILE A 132 -25.06 2.55 5.15
CA ILE A 132 -24.02 3.25 4.39
C ILE A 132 -24.36 3.23 2.90
N THR A 133 -24.03 4.29 2.19
CA THR A 133 -24.29 4.45 0.76
C THR A 133 -23.00 4.41 -0.06
N TYR A 134 -23.10 4.16 -1.37
CA TYR A 134 -21.92 4.16 -2.25
C TYR A 134 -21.22 5.51 -2.33
N ASP A 135 -21.94 6.62 -2.13
CA ASP A 135 -21.37 7.98 -2.16
C ASP A 135 -20.47 8.26 -0.94
N GLU A 136 -20.63 7.50 0.13
CA GLU A 136 -19.79 7.57 1.33
C GLU A 136 -18.50 6.77 1.18
N LEU A 137 -18.34 6.01 0.09
CA LEU A 137 -17.18 5.17 -0.17
C LEU A 137 -16.38 5.69 -1.37
N ARG A 138 -15.08 5.45 -1.33
CA ARG A 138 -14.14 5.71 -2.42
C ARG A 138 -13.34 4.47 -2.71
N TYR A 139 -13.18 4.21 -4.00
CA TYR A 139 -12.19 3.27 -4.47
C TYR A 139 -10.86 4.01 -4.58
N VAL A 140 -9.81 3.40 -4.09
CA VAL A 140 -8.44 3.92 -4.13
C VAL A 140 -7.56 2.88 -4.81
N GLN A 141 -6.90 3.30 -5.89
CA GLN A 141 -5.78 2.57 -6.46
C GLN A 141 -4.52 2.98 -5.71
N VAL A 142 -3.77 2.01 -5.20
CA VAL A 142 -2.65 2.21 -4.28
C VAL A 142 -1.39 1.56 -4.86
N PRO A 143 -0.41 2.32 -5.36
CA PRO A 143 0.93 1.78 -5.58
C PRO A 143 1.54 1.35 -4.24
N HIS A 144 2.18 0.17 -4.22
CA HIS A 144 2.86 -0.38 -3.05
C HIS A 144 4.08 -1.19 -3.47
N ILE A 145 5.01 -1.40 -2.54
CA ILE A 145 6.14 -2.30 -2.74
C ILE A 145 5.72 -3.72 -2.35
N GLY A 146 5.91 -4.68 -3.25
CA GLY A 146 5.65 -6.09 -3.03
C GLY A 146 6.75 -6.75 -2.20
N TYR A 147 6.53 -8.00 -1.80
CA TYR A 147 7.57 -8.80 -1.12
C TYR A 147 8.74 -9.14 -2.06
N ASP A 148 8.53 -9.03 -3.38
CA ASP A 148 9.54 -9.13 -4.42
C ASP A 148 10.37 -7.83 -4.59
N GLY A 149 10.06 -6.79 -3.82
CA GLY A 149 10.71 -5.48 -3.90
C GLY A 149 10.29 -4.64 -5.10
N MET A 150 9.29 -5.08 -5.88
CA MET A 150 8.79 -4.38 -7.07
C MET A 150 7.57 -3.53 -6.73
N VAL A 151 7.28 -2.53 -7.57
CA VAL A 151 6.06 -1.73 -7.45
C VAL A 151 4.87 -2.50 -8.02
N HIS A 152 3.81 -2.62 -7.22
CA HIS A 152 2.52 -3.21 -7.59
C HIS A 152 1.39 -2.21 -7.41
N LEU A 153 0.27 -2.43 -8.10
CA LEU A 153 -0.95 -1.65 -7.95
C LEU A 153 -2.00 -2.45 -7.20
N GLY A 154 -2.35 -1.96 -6.01
CA GLY A 154 -3.40 -2.48 -5.15
C GLY A 154 -4.73 -1.75 -5.33
N GLU A 155 -5.79 -2.38 -4.87
CA GLU A 155 -7.15 -1.83 -4.88
C GLU A 155 -7.74 -1.88 -3.46
N ILE A 156 -8.16 -0.73 -2.91
CA ILE A 156 -8.84 -0.68 -1.61
C ILE A 156 -10.06 0.23 -1.67
N ILE A 157 -11.11 -0.10 -0.91
CA ILE A 157 -12.30 0.73 -0.75
C ILE A 157 -12.32 1.26 0.68
N VAL A 158 -12.46 2.58 0.85
CA VAL A 158 -12.51 3.23 2.17
C VAL A 158 -13.58 4.31 2.20
N ASN A 159 -13.90 4.80 3.39
CA ASN A 159 -14.85 5.90 3.54
C ASN A 159 -14.26 7.21 3.02
N VAL A 160 -15.09 8.05 2.37
CA VAL A 160 -14.70 9.40 1.93
C VAL A 160 -14.18 10.27 3.08
N ALA A 161 -14.62 10.02 4.31
CA ALA A 161 -14.17 10.76 5.50
C ALA A 161 -12.72 10.51 5.90
N VAL A 162 -12.10 9.42 5.43
CA VAL A 162 -10.72 9.03 5.78
C VAL A 162 -9.82 8.83 4.55
N VAL A 163 -10.33 9.09 3.34
CA VAL A 163 -9.62 8.75 2.10
C VAL A 163 -8.29 9.48 1.97
N ASP A 164 -8.22 10.75 2.34
CA ASP A 164 -7.00 11.56 2.26
C ASP A 164 -5.94 11.06 3.26
N ASP A 165 -6.36 10.70 4.49
CA ASP A 165 -5.49 10.13 5.51
C ASP A 165 -4.93 8.77 5.04
N VAL A 166 -5.78 7.93 4.45
CA VAL A 166 -5.40 6.61 3.92
C VAL A 166 -4.39 6.74 2.78
N VAL A 167 -4.60 7.68 1.85
CA VAL A 167 -3.64 7.97 0.79
C VAL A 167 -2.32 8.45 1.37
N GLY A 168 -2.34 9.35 2.37
CA GLY A 168 -1.13 9.80 3.06
C GLY A 168 -0.36 8.65 3.70
N ILE A 169 -1.05 7.78 4.44
CA ILE A 169 -0.44 6.59 5.07
C ILE A 169 0.20 5.68 4.03
N PHE A 170 -0.50 5.36 2.93
CA PHE A 170 0.08 4.46 1.92
C PHE A 170 1.24 5.09 1.15
N LYS A 171 1.26 6.43 0.99
CA LYS A 171 2.45 7.13 0.49
C LYS A 171 3.63 6.97 1.43
N ASP A 172 3.43 7.21 2.73
CA ASP A 172 4.49 7.04 3.73
C ASP A 172 5.01 5.60 3.75
N LEU A 173 4.13 4.60 3.66
CA LEU A 173 4.49 3.19 3.55
C LEU A 173 5.28 2.89 2.26
N PHE A 174 4.86 3.46 1.12
CA PHE A 174 5.57 3.30 -0.15
C PHE A 174 6.99 3.88 -0.08
N LEU A 175 7.14 5.10 0.43
CA LEU A 175 8.43 5.78 0.56
C LEU A 175 9.36 5.06 1.53
N ALA A 176 8.81 4.50 2.61
CA ALA A 176 9.54 3.63 3.52
C ALA A 176 9.87 2.26 2.92
N LYS A 177 9.44 1.96 1.68
CA LYS A 177 9.54 0.66 1.03
C LYS A 177 8.95 -0.47 1.89
N TYR A 178 7.86 -0.17 2.62
CA TYR A 178 7.14 -1.16 3.42
C TYR A 178 6.52 -2.22 2.51
N PRO A 179 6.94 -3.50 2.64
CA PRO A 179 6.43 -4.56 1.79
C PRO A 179 4.99 -4.92 2.15
N ILE A 180 4.12 -4.90 1.14
CA ILE A 180 2.72 -5.31 1.20
C ILE A 180 2.57 -6.46 0.20
N GLU A 181 2.08 -7.63 0.64
CA GLU A 181 2.07 -8.81 -0.23
C GLU A 181 1.06 -8.65 -1.38
N LYS A 182 -0.15 -8.20 -1.04
CA LYS A 182 -1.23 -7.97 -1.98
C LYS A 182 -2.29 -7.06 -1.36
N MET A 183 -3.09 -6.45 -2.22
CA MET A 183 -4.20 -5.59 -1.83
C MET A 183 -5.32 -5.67 -2.85
N HIS A 184 -6.33 -6.47 -2.52
CA HIS A 184 -7.53 -6.67 -3.31
C HIS A 184 -8.77 -6.25 -2.51
N THR A 185 -9.80 -5.78 -3.24
CA THR A 185 -11.12 -5.56 -2.62
C THR A 185 -11.75 -6.90 -2.24
N ILE A 186 -12.64 -6.89 -1.24
CA ILE A 186 -13.20 -8.13 -0.68
C ILE A 186 -14.04 -8.93 -1.69
N ASP A 187 -14.49 -8.32 -2.78
CA ASP A 187 -15.20 -9.00 -3.87
C ASP A 187 -14.35 -10.11 -4.50
N TYR A 188 -13.01 -9.95 -4.54
CA TYR A 188 -12.09 -11.00 -4.98
C TYR A 188 -12.27 -12.31 -4.19
N TYR A 189 -12.61 -12.18 -2.90
CA TYR A 189 -12.86 -13.28 -1.97
C TYR A 189 -14.36 -13.56 -1.79
N GLN A 190 -15.22 -13.09 -2.70
CA GLN A 190 -16.68 -13.25 -2.63
C GLN A 190 -17.29 -12.72 -1.31
N GLY A 191 -16.64 -11.73 -0.69
CA GLY A 191 -17.05 -11.16 0.60
C GLY A 191 -16.56 -11.91 1.85
N SER A 192 -15.75 -12.96 1.69
CA SER A 192 -15.21 -13.75 2.79
C SER A 192 -14.04 -13.05 3.49
N ASP A 193 -14.27 -12.59 4.72
CA ASP A 193 -13.24 -11.97 5.58
C ASP A 193 -12.14 -12.98 5.96
N ASP A 194 -12.55 -14.21 6.30
CA ASP A 194 -11.63 -15.26 6.74
C ASP A 194 -10.69 -15.69 5.62
N ASP A 195 -11.20 -15.86 4.38
CA ASP A 195 -10.35 -16.22 3.24
C ASP A 195 -9.38 -15.09 2.89
N SER A 196 -9.83 -13.83 3.00
CA SER A 196 -9.00 -12.66 2.75
C SER A 196 -7.86 -12.54 3.77
N MET A 197 -8.16 -12.68 5.06
CA MET A 197 -7.15 -12.67 6.12
C MET A 197 -6.18 -13.84 5.98
N ALA A 198 -6.68 -15.05 5.73
CA ALA A 198 -5.85 -16.25 5.59
C ALA A 198 -4.91 -16.19 4.37
N ASP A 199 -5.25 -15.40 3.34
CA ASP A 199 -4.44 -15.14 2.15
C ASP A 199 -3.51 -13.90 2.29
N ASN A 200 -3.37 -13.37 3.52
CA ASN A 200 -2.57 -12.19 3.82
C ASN A 200 -2.95 -10.93 3.02
N ASN A 201 -4.22 -10.82 2.60
CA ASN A 201 -4.67 -9.70 1.79
C ASN A 201 -4.84 -8.44 2.64
N SER A 202 -4.22 -7.34 2.20
CA SER A 202 -4.52 -6.03 2.77
C SER A 202 -5.85 -5.53 2.21
N SER A 203 -6.80 -5.18 3.08
CA SER A 203 -8.17 -4.86 2.67
C SER A 203 -8.81 -3.78 3.53
N GLY A 204 -9.86 -3.13 2.99
CA GLY A 204 -10.58 -2.05 3.64
C GLY A 204 -12.05 -2.40 3.86
N PHE A 205 -12.94 -1.78 3.08
CA PHE A 205 -14.38 -1.99 3.20
C PHE A 205 -14.80 -3.45 3.00
N ASN A 206 -15.53 -3.97 3.99
CA ASN A 206 -16.21 -5.27 3.95
C ASN A 206 -17.49 -5.16 4.81
N PHE A 207 -18.66 -5.22 4.17
CA PHE A 207 -19.93 -5.08 4.87
C PHE A 207 -20.33 -6.37 5.60
N ARG A 208 -19.98 -6.44 6.89
CA ARG A 208 -20.23 -7.60 7.75
C ARG A 208 -20.52 -7.24 9.21
N GLU A 209 -20.98 -8.22 9.98
CA GLU A 209 -20.93 -8.13 11.44
C GLU A 209 -19.48 -8.36 11.93
N MET A 210 -19.19 -7.89 13.15
CA MET A 210 -17.98 -8.29 13.85
C MET A 210 -17.99 -9.82 14.08
N ALA A 211 -16.81 -10.44 14.17
CA ALA A 211 -16.70 -11.88 14.46
C ALA A 211 -17.37 -12.28 15.79
N SER A 212 -17.44 -11.37 16.76
CA SER A 212 -18.16 -11.59 18.03
C SER A 212 -19.68 -11.41 17.94
N GLY A 213 -20.20 -11.05 16.76
CA GLY A 213 -21.62 -10.85 16.45
C GLY A 213 -22.24 -9.56 16.99
N GLY A 214 -23.43 -9.25 16.47
CA GLY A 214 -24.39 -8.31 17.07
C GLY A 214 -24.09 -6.82 16.90
N LYS A 215 -22.98 -6.47 16.25
CA LYS A 215 -22.69 -5.11 15.74
C LYS A 215 -21.91 -5.21 14.45
N LEU A 216 -22.06 -4.19 13.61
CA LEU A 216 -21.26 -4.04 12.40
C LEU A 216 -19.80 -3.76 12.73
N SER A 217 -18.91 -4.32 11.92
CA SER A 217 -17.48 -4.03 11.96
C SER A 217 -17.19 -2.60 11.49
N LEU A 218 -16.03 -2.04 11.85
CA LEU A 218 -15.54 -0.78 11.27
C LEU A 218 -15.25 -0.91 9.77
N HIS A 219 -14.91 -2.12 9.31
CA HIS A 219 -14.80 -2.43 7.88
C HIS A 219 -16.12 -2.18 7.14
N SER A 220 -17.27 -2.39 7.79
CA SER A 220 -18.60 -2.14 7.19
C SER A 220 -18.90 -0.67 6.97
N TYR A 221 -18.08 0.22 7.52
CA TYR A 221 -18.15 1.66 7.31
C TYR A 221 -17.00 2.18 6.44
N GLY A 222 -16.06 1.33 6.02
CA GLY A 222 -14.84 1.73 5.31
C GLY A 222 -13.86 2.53 6.19
N LEU A 223 -13.91 2.32 7.51
CA LEU A 223 -13.13 3.06 8.51
C LEU A 223 -12.01 2.23 9.15
N ALA A 224 -11.77 1.03 8.64
CA ALA A 224 -10.70 0.15 9.07
C ALA A 224 -9.99 -0.43 7.84
N ILE A 225 -8.71 -0.74 8.04
CA ILE A 225 -7.84 -1.38 7.06
C ILE A 225 -7.13 -2.50 7.80
N ASP A 226 -7.16 -3.69 7.23
CA ASP A 226 -6.26 -4.77 7.60
C ASP A 226 -5.05 -4.70 6.66
N LEU A 227 -3.84 -4.74 7.22
CA LEU A 227 -2.59 -4.62 6.47
C LEU A 227 -1.76 -5.87 6.72
N ASN A 228 -1.51 -6.68 5.70
CA ASN A 228 -0.83 -7.99 5.81
C ASN A 228 -1.31 -8.80 7.04
N PRO A 229 -2.58 -9.26 7.10
CA PRO A 229 -3.18 -9.85 8.29
C PRO A 229 -2.40 -11.01 8.92
N ILE A 230 -1.64 -11.81 8.16
CA ILE A 230 -0.80 -12.87 8.72
C ILE A 230 0.36 -12.27 9.54
N MET A 231 0.97 -11.20 9.03
CA MET A 231 2.13 -10.54 9.64
C MET A 231 1.72 -9.60 10.76
N ASN A 232 0.55 -8.97 10.63
CA ASN A 232 -0.03 -8.05 11.60
C ASN A 232 -1.37 -8.60 12.12
N PRO A 233 -1.36 -9.75 12.82
CA PRO A 233 -2.59 -10.42 13.20
C PRO A 233 -3.39 -9.61 14.21
N TYR A 234 -4.71 -9.72 14.12
CA TYR A 234 -5.61 -9.24 15.15
C TYR A 234 -5.49 -10.11 16.40
N ILE A 235 -5.19 -9.48 17.54
CA ILE A 235 -5.05 -10.16 18.82
C ILE A 235 -6.12 -9.63 19.79
N LYS A 236 -6.89 -10.54 20.38
CA LYS A 236 -7.81 -10.24 21.47
C LYS A 236 -7.80 -11.36 22.49
N ASP A 237 -7.34 -11.04 23.70
CA ASP A 237 -7.13 -12.02 24.76
C ASP A 237 -6.20 -13.15 24.26
N GLU A 238 -6.68 -14.39 24.20
CA GLU A 238 -5.91 -15.55 23.68
C GLU A 238 -6.19 -15.85 22.20
N VAL A 239 -7.02 -15.03 21.53
CA VAL A 239 -7.42 -15.24 20.13
C VAL A 239 -6.51 -14.45 19.21
N VAL A 240 -5.91 -15.15 18.24
CA VAL A 240 -5.10 -14.58 17.14
C VAL A 240 -5.81 -14.89 15.82
N LEU A 241 -6.07 -13.86 15.01
CA LEU A 241 -6.68 -13.98 13.69
C LEU A 241 -5.85 -13.27 12.63
N PRO A 242 -5.60 -13.89 11.46
CA PRO A 242 -5.94 -15.27 11.12
C PRO A 242 -5.09 -16.26 11.95
N ALA A 243 -5.52 -17.53 12.03
CA ALA A 243 -4.78 -18.56 12.77
C ALA A 243 -3.35 -18.79 12.23
N SER A 244 -3.13 -18.52 10.94
CA SER A 244 -1.81 -18.52 10.31
C SER A 244 -0.88 -17.43 10.83
N GLY A 245 -1.40 -16.39 11.50
CA GLY A 245 -0.62 -15.31 12.10
C GLY A 245 -0.02 -15.63 13.46
N VAL A 246 -0.31 -16.79 14.06
CA VAL A 246 0.19 -17.17 15.40
C VAL A 246 1.72 -17.17 15.49
N SER A 247 2.44 -17.42 14.39
CA SER A 247 3.91 -17.37 14.37
C SER A 247 4.51 -15.96 14.47
N TYR A 248 3.67 -14.91 14.43
CA TYR A 248 4.07 -13.50 14.43
C TYR A 248 3.71 -12.76 15.73
N VAL A 249 3.34 -13.48 16.80
CA VAL A 249 2.91 -12.95 18.11
C VAL A 249 3.89 -13.28 19.22
#